data_AF-A0A8J8JLX5-F1
#
_entry.id   AF-A0A8J8JLX5-F1
#
_cell.length_a   1.000
_cell.length_b   1.000
_cell.length_c   1.000
_cell.angle_alpha   90.00
_cell.angle_beta   90.00
_cell.angle_gamma   90.00
#
_symmetry.space_group_name_H-M   'P 1'
#
loop_
_entity.id
_entity.type
_entity.pdbx_description
1 polymer ?
#
loop_
_entity_poly.entity_id
_entity_poly.type
_entity_poly.pdbx_seq_one_letter_code
_entity_poly.pdbx_strand_id
1 'polypeptide(L)'
;MAPSTGGIALVLAVGAGCLGLALASLRAGSWTRRLYGLEPDDDAGARANAAVLGIVGIGLFALAAAIVLEIPPRVVGTATLLASALLCFVLGWLVAVRDRRELLTTPDVDRETGRRLGFVAIGCGVLSLGFAPLVWLEVDDAVVAGVALASTVVVLLAVAFAYR
;
A
#
# COMPACT_ATOMS: atom_id res chain seq x y z
N MET A 1 -10.37 -21.59 15.86
CA MET A 1 -10.42 -22.36 14.60
C MET A 1 -9.00 -22.46 14.08
N ALA A 2 -8.55 -23.63 13.63
CA ALA A 2 -7.21 -23.74 13.04
C ALA A 2 -7.13 -22.86 11.77
N PRO A 3 -6.03 -22.15 11.53
CA PRO A 3 -5.90 -21.31 10.35
C PRO A 3 -5.97 -22.18 9.09
N SER A 4 -6.71 -21.73 8.08
CA SER A 4 -6.86 -22.51 6.84
C SER A 4 -5.52 -22.52 6.09
N THR A 5 -4.97 -23.71 5.86
CA THR A 5 -3.72 -23.90 5.12
C THR A 5 -3.78 -23.23 3.74
N GLY A 6 -4.95 -23.24 3.10
CA GLY A 6 -5.19 -22.57 1.82
C GLY A 6 -5.09 -21.04 1.89
N GLY A 7 -5.61 -20.43 2.96
CA GLY A 7 -5.51 -18.98 3.16
C GLY A 7 -4.06 -18.53 3.38
N ILE A 8 -3.31 -19.26 4.20
CA ILE A 8 -1.88 -18.99 4.41
C ILE A 8 -1.10 -19.17 3.11
N ALA A 9 -1.34 -20.26 2.37
CA ALA A 9 -0.65 -20.52 1.10
C ALA A 9 -0.91 -19.42 0.07
N LEU A 10 -2.14 -18.90 0.00
CA LEU A 10 -2.48 -17.79 -0.89
C LEU A 10 -1.73 -16.51 -0.52
N VAL A 11 -1.70 -16.13 0.77
CA VAL A 11 -0.98 -14.95 1.25
C VAL A 11 0.51 -15.06 0.93
N LEU A 12 1.12 -16.23 1.17
CA LEU A 12 2.52 -16.49 0.84
C LEU A 12 2.79 -16.43 -0.67
N ALA A 13 1.90 -16.99 -1.50
CA ALA A 13 2.04 -16.96 -2.96
C ALA A 13 1.95 -15.54 -3.51
N VAL A 14 1.01 -14.72 -3.02
CA VAL A 14 0.90 -13.31 -3.40
C VAL A 14 2.12 -12.53 -2.92
N GLY A 15 2.57 -12.75 -1.68
CA GLY A 15 3.80 -12.15 -1.14
C GLY A 15 5.03 -12.47 -1.99
N ALA A 16 5.22 -13.74 -2.35
CA ALA A 16 6.30 -14.19 -3.22
C ALA A 16 6.19 -13.55 -4.62
N GLY A 17 4.97 -13.46 -5.17
CA GLY A 17 4.71 -12.78 -6.45
C GLY A 17 5.10 -11.31 -6.42
N CYS A 18 4.73 -10.58 -5.36
CA CYS A 18 5.12 -9.18 -5.16
C CYS A 18 6.65 -9.03 -5.11
N LEU A 19 7.35 -9.86 -4.33
CA LEU A 19 8.82 -9.83 -4.28
C LEU A 19 9.47 -10.19 -5.61
N GLY A 20 8.94 -11.19 -6.32
CA GLY A 20 9.41 -11.58 -7.64
C GLY A 20 9.26 -10.45 -8.66
N LEU A 21 8.12 -9.77 -8.67
CA LEU A 21 7.88 -8.60 -9.53
C LEU A 21 8.77 -7.42 -9.14
N ALA A 22 8.98 -7.17 -7.85
CA ALA A 22 9.89 -6.15 -7.37
C ALA A 22 11.31 -6.38 -7.90
N LEU A 23 11.86 -7.58 -7.71
CA LEU A 23 13.19 -7.94 -8.21
C LEU A 23 13.27 -7.89 -9.73
N ALA A 24 12.24 -8.35 -10.44
CA ALA A 24 12.19 -8.30 -11.90
C ALA A 24 12.18 -6.86 -12.44
N SER A 25 11.47 -5.94 -11.78
CA SER A 25 11.37 -4.53 -12.18
C SER A 25 12.69 -3.76 -12.06
N LEU A 26 13.62 -4.20 -11.21
CA LEU A 26 14.94 -3.59 -11.07
C LEU A 26 15.84 -3.82 -12.30
N ARG A 27 15.58 -4.85 -13.11
CA ARG A 27 16.36 -5.12 -14.32
C ARG A 27 15.98 -4.15 -15.45
N ALA A 28 16.96 -3.41 -15.96
CA ALA A 28 16.80 -2.52 -17.11
C ALA A 28 16.25 -3.27 -18.34
N GLY A 29 15.32 -2.64 -19.05
CA GLY A 29 14.65 -3.23 -20.22
C GLY A 29 13.72 -4.43 -19.97
N SER A 30 13.44 -4.76 -18.69
CA SER A 30 12.55 -5.87 -18.33
C SER A 30 11.14 -5.68 -18.87
N TRP A 31 10.45 -6.80 -19.11
CA TRP A 31 9.04 -6.79 -19.52
C TRP A 31 8.14 -6.17 -18.45
N THR A 32 8.49 -6.31 -17.17
CA THR A 32 7.77 -5.70 -16.04
C THR A 32 7.80 -4.17 -16.09
N ARG A 33 8.92 -3.52 -16.45
CA ARG A 33 8.95 -2.06 -16.66
C ARG A 33 7.95 -1.63 -17.72
N ARG A 34 7.86 -2.36 -18.83
CA ARG A 34 6.88 -2.12 -19.91
C ARG A 34 5.44 -2.32 -19.47
N LEU A 35 5.16 -3.33 -18.64
CA LEU A 35 3.82 -3.59 -18.12
C LEU A 35 3.31 -2.43 -17.24
N TYR A 36 4.21 -1.80 -16.46
CA TYR A 36 3.90 -0.65 -15.62
C TYR A 36 3.98 0.70 -16.36
N GLY A 37 4.21 0.70 -17.68
CA GLY A 37 4.34 1.92 -18.47
C GLY A 37 5.58 2.76 -18.13
N LEU A 38 6.58 2.17 -17.46
CA LEU A 38 7.85 2.84 -17.18
C LEU A 38 8.72 2.89 -18.43
N GLU A 39 9.36 4.03 -18.66
CA GLU A 39 10.39 4.12 -19.70
C GLU A 39 11.54 3.14 -19.40
N PRO A 40 12.16 2.52 -20.42
CA PRO A 40 13.23 1.54 -20.22
C PRO A 40 14.39 2.05 -19.36
N ASP A 41 14.65 3.36 -19.41
CA ASP A 41 15.76 4.05 -18.78
C ASP A 41 15.36 4.80 -17.48
N ASP A 42 14.08 4.76 -17.08
CA ASP A 42 13.62 5.34 -15.81
C ASP A 42 13.93 4.43 -14.62
N ASP A 43 15.19 4.46 -14.20
CA ASP A 43 15.68 3.70 -13.05
C ASP A 43 15.10 4.19 -11.70
N ALA A 44 14.69 5.45 -11.61
CA ALA A 44 14.13 6.00 -10.36
C ALA A 44 12.71 5.47 -10.14
N GLY A 45 11.84 5.55 -11.15
CA GLY A 45 10.49 5.00 -11.11
C GLY A 45 10.48 3.49 -10.93
N ALA A 46 11.41 2.78 -11.59
CA ALA A 46 11.58 1.34 -11.38
C ALA A 46 11.95 0.97 -9.94
N ARG A 47 12.85 1.73 -9.28
CA ARG A 47 13.22 1.50 -7.89
C ARG A 47 12.07 1.84 -6.93
N ALA A 48 11.31 2.89 -7.19
CA ALA A 48 10.15 3.24 -6.38
C ALA A 48 9.08 2.14 -6.44
N ASN A 49 8.76 1.64 -7.64
CA ASN A 49 7.82 0.53 -7.83
C ASN A 49 8.32 -0.77 -7.17
N ALA A 50 9.60 -1.09 -7.34
CA ALA A 50 10.22 -2.24 -6.68
C ALA A 50 10.16 -2.12 -5.15
N ALA A 51 10.38 -0.93 -4.59
CA ALA A 51 10.30 -0.69 -3.17
C ALA A 51 8.87 -0.88 -2.63
N VAL A 52 7.86 -0.36 -3.32
CA VAL A 52 6.45 -0.54 -2.94
C VAL A 52 6.07 -2.02 -2.97
N LEU A 53 6.33 -2.72 -4.08
CA LEU A 53 6.05 -4.16 -4.22
C LEU A 53 6.83 -4.98 -3.19
N GLY A 54 8.08 -4.59 -2.92
CA GLY A 54 8.94 -5.20 -1.90
C GLY A 54 8.35 -5.08 -0.50
N ILE A 55 7.96 -3.87 -0.09
CA ILE A 55 7.36 -3.60 1.23
C ILE A 55 6.03 -4.36 1.37
N VAL A 56 5.18 -4.35 0.35
CA VAL A 56 3.91 -5.10 0.35
C VAL A 56 4.17 -6.60 0.47
N GLY A 57 5.11 -7.13 -0.30
CA GLY A 57 5.49 -8.55 -0.25
C GLY A 57 5.98 -8.96 1.14
N ILE A 58 6.89 -8.19 1.75
CA ILE A 58 7.39 -8.42 3.12
C ILE A 58 6.22 -8.36 4.13
N GLY A 59 5.32 -7.39 3.99
CA GLY A 59 4.14 -7.27 4.84
C GLY A 59 3.23 -8.50 4.78
N LEU A 60 3.03 -9.08 3.59
CA LEU A 60 2.25 -10.32 3.42
C LEU A 60 2.93 -11.53 4.07
N PHE A 61 4.26 -11.65 3.97
CA PHE A 61 5.00 -12.68 4.70
C PHE A 61 4.89 -12.51 6.22
N ALA A 62 4.99 -11.28 6.71
CA ALA A 62 4.81 -10.98 8.13
C ALA A 62 3.38 -11.33 8.60
N LEU A 63 2.36 -11.04 7.78
CA LEU A 63 0.98 -11.42 8.06
C LEU A 63 0.82 -12.95 8.12
N ALA A 64 1.38 -13.68 7.14
CA ALA A 64 1.36 -15.14 7.16
C ALA A 64 2.06 -15.72 8.40
N ALA A 65 3.22 -15.15 8.79
CA ALA A 65 3.92 -15.54 10.00
C ALA A 65 3.09 -15.26 11.25
N ALA A 66 2.41 -14.12 11.34
CA ALA A 66 1.53 -13.78 12.46
C ALA A 66 0.36 -14.77 12.60
N ILE A 67 -0.21 -15.22 11.47
CA ILE A 67 -1.26 -16.25 11.46
C ILE A 67 -0.72 -17.59 11.97
N VAL A 68 0.47 -18.01 11.50
CA VAL A 68 1.12 -19.27 11.92
C VAL A 68 1.50 -19.24 13.41
N LEU A 69 1.92 -18.08 13.92
CA LEU A 69 2.24 -17.86 15.32
C LEU A 69 1.01 -17.59 16.21
N GLU A 70 -0.20 -17.68 15.63
CA GLU A 70 -1.48 -17.47 16.33
C GLU A 70 -1.55 -16.13 17.09
N ILE A 71 -0.94 -15.09 16.53
CA ILE A 71 -0.99 -13.74 17.12
C ILE A 71 -2.45 -13.27 17.14
N PRO A 72 -2.94 -12.67 18.24
CA PRO A 72 -4.32 -12.22 18.34
C PRO A 72 -4.71 -11.31 17.16
N PRO A 73 -5.87 -11.55 16.49
CA PRO A 73 -6.27 -10.80 15.31
C PRO A 73 -6.35 -9.28 15.54
N ARG A 74 -6.74 -8.86 16.74
CA ARG A 74 -6.80 -7.44 17.14
C ARG A 74 -5.42 -6.78 17.13
N VAL A 75 -4.39 -7.51 17.57
CA VAL A 75 -3.00 -7.03 17.55
C VAL A 75 -2.49 -6.93 16.12
N VAL A 76 -2.73 -7.96 15.31
CA VAL A 76 -2.34 -7.95 13.89
C VAL A 76 -3.05 -6.81 13.16
N GLY A 77 -4.37 -6.69 13.29
CA GLY A 77 -5.16 -5.63 12.65
C GLY A 77 -4.71 -4.23 13.10
N THR A 78 -4.49 -4.00 14.39
CA THR A 78 -4.00 -2.71 14.88
C THR A 78 -2.60 -2.40 14.35
N ALA A 79 -1.69 -3.38 14.36
CA ALA A 79 -0.34 -3.21 13.84
C ALA A 79 -0.35 -2.91 12.33
N THR A 80 -1.18 -3.60 11.55
CA THR A 80 -1.37 -3.32 10.13
C THR A 80 -1.89 -1.91 9.91
N LEU A 81 -2.92 -1.48 10.64
CA LEU A 81 -3.46 -0.13 10.52
C LEU A 81 -2.44 0.95 10.87
N LEU A 82 -1.67 0.77 11.95
CA LEU A 82 -0.62 1.70 12.34
C LEU A 82 0.52 1.75 11.32
N ALA A 83 0.96 0.59 10.82
CA ALA A 83 1.99 0.51 9.79
C ALA A 83 1.53 1.19 8.48
N SER A 84 0.30 0.91 8.03
CA SER A 84 -0.29 1.56 6.87
C SER A 84 -0.41 3.07 7.06
N ALA A 85 -0.92 3.52 8.21
CA ALA A 85 -1.04 4.94 8.52
C ALA A 85 0.31 5.65 8.53
N LEU A 86 1.33 5.04 9.14
CA LEU A 86 2.68 5.57 9.16
C LEU A 86 3.30 5.65 7.75
N LEU A 87 3.16 4.59 6.94
CA LEU A 87 3.67 4.58 5.57
C LEU A 87 2.99 5.65 4.70
N CYS A 88 1.67 5.78 4.81
CA CYS A 88 0.89 6.83 4.15
C CYS A 88 1.32 8.22 4.58
N PHE A 89 1.53 8.44 5.89
CA PHE A 89 2.01 9.71 6.42
C PHE A 89 3.41 10.04 5.93
N VAL A 90 4.35 9.10 6.00
CA VAL A 90 5.74 9.30 5.55
C VAL A 90 5.80 9.58 4.06
N LEU A 91 5.10 8.80 3.23
CA LEU A 91 5.02 9.03 1.79
C LEU A 91 4.42 10.40 1.49
N GLY A 92 3.27 10.70 2.09
CA GLY A 92 2.59 11.96 1.87
C GLY A 92 3.39 13.18 2.35
N TRP A 93 4.10 13.07 3.47
CA TRP A 93 5.04 14.09 3.94
C TRP A 93 6.21 14.29 2.98
N LEU A 94 6.84 13.20 2.51
CA LEU A 94 7.95 13.28 1.56
C LEU A 94 7.52 13.95 0.26
N VAL A 95 6.33 13.63 -0.25
CA VAL A 95 5.81 14.21 -1.49
C VAL A 95 5.34 15.66 -1.27
N ALA A 96 4.47 15.93 -0.29
CA ALA A 96 3.84 17.23 -0.11
C ALA A 96 4.75 18.29 0.51
N VAL A 97 5.64 17.89 1.42
CA VAL A 97 6.46 18.81 2.22
C VAL A 97 7.92 18.82 1.76
N ARG A 98 8.46 17.67 1.34
CA ARG A 98 9.86 17.55 0.88
C ARG A 98 10.02 17.55 -0.65
N ASP A 99 8.93 17.75 -1.38
CA ASP A 99 8.88 17.79 -2.86
C ASP A 99 9.49 16.56 -3.55
N ARG A 100 9.39 15.38 -2.91
CA ARG A 100 9.93 14.11 -3.44
C ARG A 100 8.95 13.44 -4.41
N ARG A 101 8.57 14.16 -5.46
CA ARG A 101 7.56 13.74 -6.47
C ARG A 101 7.99 12.50 -7.25
N GLU A 102 9.29 12.23 -7.34
CA GLU A 102 9.86 11.02 -7.92
C GLU A 102 9.43 9.72 -7.22
N LEU A 103 8.82 9.82 -6.03
CA LEU A 103 8.25 8.68 -5.31
C LEU A 103 6.85 8.30 -5.79
N LEU A 104 6.17 9.18 -6.54
CA LEU A 104 4.89 8.86 -7.14
C LEU A 104 5.10 7.95 -8.34
N THR A 105 4.26 6.94 -8.48
CA THR A 105 4.29 6.01 -9.62
C THR A 105 3.77 6.64 -10.91
N THR A 106 3.35 7.91 -10.86
CA THR A 106 2.91 8.69 -12.01
C THR A 106 4.07 9.51 -12.57
N PRO A 107 4.38 9.39 -13.87
CA PRO A 107 5.42 10.20 -14.48
C PRO A 107 5.03 11.68 -14.59
N ASP A 108 6.03 12.57 -14.53
CA ASP A 108 5.94 14.01 -14.84
C ASP A 108 4.87 14.83 -14.10
N VAL A 109 4.63 14.52 -12.83
CA VAL A 109 3.69 15.27 -12.00
C VAL A 109 4.24 16.66 -11.65
N ASP A 110 3.45 17.70 -11.93
CA ASP A 110 3.79 19.07 -11.55
C ASP A 110 3.81 19.26 -10.01
N ARG A 111 4.40 20.36 -9.54
CA ARG A 111 4.63 20.56 -8.11
C ARG A 111 3.33 20.62 -7.32
N GLU A 112 2.30 21.24 -7.90
CA GLU A 112 1.02 21.43 -7.21
C GLU A 112 0.22 20.12 -7.16
N THR A 113 0.11 19.37 -8.26
CA THR A 113 -0.54 18.04 -8.25
C THR A 113 0.19 17.09 -7.31
N GLY A 114 1.53 17.08 -7.35
CA GLY A 114 2.33 16.27 -6.45
C GLY A 114 2.02 16.59 -4.99
N ARG A 115 1.98 17.89 -4.64
CA ARG A 115 1.63 18.33 -3.29
C ARG A 115 0.23 17.88 -2.87
N ARG A 116 -0.76 18.00 -3.74
CA ARG A 116 -2.14 17.55 -3.47
C ARG A 116 -2.21 16.04 -3.27
N LEU A 117 -1.55 15.26 -4.11
CA LEU A 117 -1.47 13.80 -3.98
C LEU A 117 -0.77 13.38 -2.68
N GLY A 118 0.28 14.10 -2.28
CA GLY A 118 0.91 13.89 -0.98
C GLY A 118 -0.04 14.12 0.20
N PHE A 119 -0.87 15.17 0.15
CA PHE A 119 -1.91 15.39 1.16
C PHE A 119 -3.02 14.33 1.13
N VAL A 120 -3.40 13.84 -0.05
CA VAL A 120 -4.33 12.71 -0.18
C VAL A 120 -3.74 11.47 0.49
N ALA A 121 -2.44 11.19 0.31
CA ALA A 121 -1.77 10.08 0.99
C ALA A 121 -1.78 10.23 2.52
N ILE A 122 -1.51 11.42 3.05
CA ILE A 122 -1.64 11.69 4.50
C ILE A 122 -3.09 11.42 4.95
N GLY A 123 -4.07 11.93 4.19
CA GLY A 123 -5.50 11.72 4.47
C GLY A 123 -5.89 10.25 4.50
N CYS A 124 -5.33 9.43 3.60
CA CYS A 124 -5.52 7.97 3.63
C CYS A 124 -5.01 7.37 4.95
N GLY A 125 -3.83 7.79 5.41
CA GLY A 125 -3.28 7.32 6.68
C GLY A 125 -4.13 7.69 7.88
N VAL A 126 -4.62 8.93 7.94
CA VAL A 126 -5.58 9.38 8.97
C VAL A 126 -6.87 8.56 8.92
N LEU A 127 -7.39 8.32 7.71
CA LEU A 127 -8.61 7.54 7.51
C LEU A 127 -8.42 6.08 7.94
N SER A 128 -7.25 5.48 7.68
CA SER A 128 -6.90 4.14 8.18
C SER A 128 -6.94 4.06 9.71
N LEU A 129 -6.48 5.09 10.42
CA LEU A 129 -6.58 5.12 11.90
C LEU A 129 -8.04 5.08 12.38
N GLY A 130 -8.98 5.62 11.60
CA GLY A 130 -10.42 5.55 11.88
C GLY A 130 -10.98 4.12 11.89
N PHE A 131 -10.28 3.14 11.30
CA PHE A 131 -10.65 1.73 11.38
C PHE A 131 -10.18 1.04 12.66
N ALA A 132 -9.26 1.65 13.43
CA ALA A 132 -8.76 1.02 14.65
C ALA A 132 -9.88 0.71 15.66
N PRO A 133 -10.82 1.64 15.96
CA PRO A 133 -11.96 1.32 16.82
C PRO A 133 -12.81 0.16 16.31
N LEU A 134 -13.00 0.02 14.98
CA LEU A 134 -13.79 -1.07 14.40
C LEU A 134 -13.15 -2.45 14.69
N VAL A 135 -11.82 -2.52 14.63
CA VAL A 135 -11.05 -3.73 14.99
C VAL A 135 -11.18 -4.07 16.48
N TRP A 136 -11.20 -3.06 17.35
CA TRP A 136 -11.27 -3.27 18.80
C TRP A 136 -12.69 -3.55 19.31
N LEU A 137 -13.70 -3.00 18.65
CA LEU A 137 -15.12 -3.16 18.97
C LEU A 137 -15.75 -4.41 18.34
N GLU A 138 -14.98 -5.20 17.60
CA GLU A 138 -15.44 -6.43 16.92
C GLU A 138 -16.70 -6.18 16.09
N VAL A 139 -16.67 -5.08 15.33
CA VAL A 139 -17.76 -4.72 14.42
C VAL A 139 -17.87 -5.79 13.32
N ASP A 140 -19.11 -6.09 12.93
CA ASP A 140 -19.42 -7.09 11.90
C ASP A 140 -18.60 -6.89 10.61
N ASP A 141 -18.07 -7.99 10.08
CA ASP A 141 -17.17 -8.01 8.92
C ASP A 141 -17.80 -7.36 7.68
N ALA A 142 -19.11 -7.49 7.48
CA ALA A 142 -19.80 -6.88 6.34
C ALA A 142 -19.86 -5.35 6.47
N VAL A 143 -20.01 -4.85 7.69
CA VAL A 143 -19.96 -3.41 7.97
C VAL A 143 -18.55 -2.88 7.73
N VAL A 144 -17.53 -3.57 8.25
CA VAL A 144 -16.12 -3.20 8.03
C VAL A 144 -15.78 -3.18 6.54
N ALA A 145 -16.19 -4.21 5.80
CA ALA A 145 -15.99 -4.29 4.35
C ALA A 145 -16.72 -3.16 3.61
N GLY A 146 -17.97 -2.85 4.00
CA GLY A 146 -18.75 -1.76 3.42
C GLY A 146 -18.09 -0.39 3.63
N VAL A 147 -17.60 -0.12 4.85
CA VAL A 147 -16.87 1.13 5.16
C VAL A 147 -15.54 1.20 4.40
N ALA A 148 -14.81 0.08 4.31
CA ALA A 148 -13.57 0.00 3.52
C ALA A 148 -13.81 0.31 2.04
N LEU A 149 -14.86 -0.27 1.44
CA LEU A 149 -15.24 0.00 0.05
C LEU A 149 -15.65 1.47 -0.15
N ALA A 150 -16.50 2.02 0.73
CA ALA A 150 -16.90 3.42 0.65
C ALA A 150 -15.69 4.36 0.77
N SER A 151 -14.76 4.07 1.69
CA SER A 151 -13.54 4.86 1.85
C SER A 151 -12.63 4.80 0.62
N THR A 152 -12.58 3.65 -0.06
CA THR A 152 -11.83 3.49 -1.31
C THR A 152 -12.38 4.42 -2.39
N VAL A 153 -13.70 4.52 -2.52
CA VAL A 153 -14.35 5.44 -3.47
C VAL A 153 -13.98 6.90 -3.15
N VAL A 154 -14.03 7.29 -1.87
CA VAL A 154 -13.66 8.65 -1.43
C VAL A 154 -12.21 8.96 -1.78
N VAL A 155 -11.29 8.02 -1.53
CA VAL A 155 -9.87 8.18 -1.87
C VAL A 155 -9.67 8.32 -3.38
N LEU A 156 -10.33 7.49 -4.20
CA LEU A 156 -10.25 7.59 -5.65
C LEU A 156 -10.76 8.94 -6.17
N LEU A 157 -11.85 9.47 -5.60
CA LEU A 157 -12.34 10.81 -5.93
C LEU A 157 -11.36 11.91 -5.52
N ALA A 158 -10.73 11.78 -4.34
CA ALA A 158 -9.72 12.73 -3.87
C ALA A 158 -8.47 12.72 -4.78
N VAL A 159 -8.04 11.54 -5.23
CA VAL A 159 -6.96 11.40 -6.22
C VAL A 159 -7.37 12.04 -7.54
N ALA A 160 -8.56 11.72 -8.07
CA ALA A 160 -9.06 12.30 -9.32
C ALA A 160 -9.17 13.84 -9.25
N PHE A 161 -9.56 14.38 -8.10
CA PHE A 161 -9.58 15.82 -7.86
C PHE A 161 -8.18 16.43 -7.78
N ALA A 162 -7.21 15.73 -7.19
CA ALA A 162 -5.83 16.21 -7.11
C ALA A 162 -5.21 16.45 -8.50
N TYR A 163 -5.60 15.64 -9.50
CA TYR A 163 -5.18 15.76 -10.91
C TYR A 163 -5.89 16.87 -11.71
N ARG A 164 -6.84 17.60 -11.13
CA ARG A 164 -7.54 18.72 -11.78
C ARG A 164 -7.00 20.07 -11.36
#